data_AF-A0A7G2K1U8-F1
#
_entry.id   AF-A0A7G2K1U8-F1
#
_cell.length_a   1.000
_cell.length_b   1.000
_cell.length_c   1.000
_cell.angle_alpha   90.00
_cell.angle_beta   90.00
_cell.angle_gamma   90.00
#
_symmetry.space_group_name_H-M   'P 1'
#
loop_
_entity.id
_entity.type
_entity.pdbx_description
1 polymer ?
#
loop_
_entity_poly.entity_id
_entity_poly.type
_entity_poly.pdbx_seq_one_letter_code
_entity_poly.pdbx_strand_id
1 'polypeptide(L)'
;MGAEHWDITLGKQDANNELQIETLSVDNEELGVLSWQAGLPCPDPRIMQNLAQMLARSLYFHKNLRQQEQILLMEERSIIARELHDSLAQVLSFLQIQLTLLKHNLKKEDEQSKEKSLAISAVYRGIKSRHILLRRRLSYSL
;
A
#
# COMPACT_ATOMS: atom_id res chain seq x y z
N MET A 1 4.66 2.54 8.77
CA MET A 1 5.80 2.45 9.71
C MET A 1 6.99 3.11 9.03
N GLY A 2 7.52 4.22 9.56
CA GLY A 2 8.63 4.92 8.89
C GLY A 2 8.90 6.39 9.26
N ALA A 3 8.36 6.90 10.36
CA ALA A 3 8.81 8.16 10.97
C ALA A 3 8.97 8.00 12.49
N GLU A 4 9.31 6.78 12.91
CA GLU A 4 9.63 6.49 14.29
C GLU A 4 11.08 6.93 14.53
N HIS A 5 11.24 8.05 15.24
CA HIS A 5 12.48 8.54 15.87
C HIS A 5 13.43 9.34 14.98
N TRP A 6 13.01 10.52 14.50
CA TRP A 6 13.97 11.57 14.11
C TRP A 6 14.50 12.29 15.34
N ASP A 7 15.31 11.59 16.15
CA ASP A 7 16.05 12.19 17.26
C ASP A 7 17.43 12.65 16.75
N ILE A 8 17.46 13.83 16.14
CA ILE A 8 18.71 14.44 15.70
C ILE A 8 19.25 15.29 16.85
N THR A 9 20.27 14.78 17.53
CA THR A 9 21.03 15.53 18.53
C THR A 9 22.38 15.94 17.97
N LEU A 10 22.74 17.22 18.09
CA LEU A 10 24.05 17.71 17.66
C LEU A 10 24.68 18.55 18.78
N GLY A 11 25.92 18.21 19.13
CA GLY A 11 26.65 18.86 20.23
C GLY A 11 26.60 18.10 21.56
N LYS A 12 27.06 18.75 22.62
CA LYS A 12 27.02 18.24 24.00
C LYS A 12 26.19 19.20 24.84
N GLN A 13 25.28 18.66 25.65
CA GLN A 13 24.50 19.48 26.56
C GLN A 13 25.40 20.06 27.65
N ASP A 14 25.37 21.38 27.82
CA ASP A 14 26.07 22.09 28.90
C ASP A 14 25.10 22.27 30.07
N ALA A 15 25.46 21.77 31.25
CA ALA A 15 24.64 21.90 32.45
C ALA A 15 24.55 23.36 32.95
N ASN A 16 25.46 24.23 32.51
CA ASN A 16 25.51 25.63 32.94
C ASN A 16 24.65 26.55 32.06
N ASN A 17 24.14 26.08 30.91
CA ASN A 17 23.32 26.87 29.99
C ASN A 17 21.88 26.38 29.96
N GLU A 18 20.95 27.34 29.96
CA GLU A 18 19.51 27.03 29.87
C GLU A 18 19.17 26.39 28.53
N LEU A 19 18.40 25.30 28.57
CA LEU A 19 17.88 24.62 27.39
C LEU A 19 16.63 25.38 26.91
N GLN A 20 16.73 25.97 25.73
CA GLN A 20 15.63 26.60 25.04
C GLN A 20 14.90 25.54 24.21
N ILE A 21 13.56 25.61 24.21
CA ILE A 21 12.69 24.62 23.57
C ILE A 21 11.65 25.36 22.74
N GLU A 22 11.54 25.00 21.47
CA GLU A 22 10.51 25.50 20.54
C GLU A 22 9.78 24.32 19.91
N THR A 23 8.44 24.33 19.99
CA THR A 23 7.62 23.31 19.34
C THR A 23 7.59 23.54 17.83
N LEU A 24 7.87 22.49 17.06
CA LEU A 24 7.76 22.51 15.62
C LEU A 24 6.33 22.14 15.24
N SER A 25 5.52 23.11 14.82
CA SER A 25 4.14 22.87 14.39
C SER A 25 3.79 23.60 13.10
N VAL A 26 2.87 23.00 12.34
CA VAL A 26 2.27 23.57 11.12
C VAL A 26 0.77 23.29 11.18
N ASP A 27 -0.07 24.30 10.95
CA ASP A 27 -1.54 24.18 10.94
C ASP A 27 -2.12 23.41 12.16
N ASN A 28 -1.56 23.69 13.34
CA ASN A 28 -1.96 23.07 14.61
C ASN A 28 -1.61 21.57 14.74
N GLU A 29 -0.81 21.04 13.82
CA GLU A 29 -0.19 19.72 13.90
C GLU A 29 1.22 19.85 14.50
N GLU A 30 1.45 19.16 15.63
CA GLU A 30 2.78 19.06 16.24
C GLU A 30 3.63 17.99 15.54
N LEU A 31 4.78 18.42 15.02
CA LEU A 31 5.70 17.58 14.24
C LEU A 31 6.93 17.16 15.02
N GLY A 32 7.27 17.90 16.07
CA GLY A 32 8.42 17.63 16.92
C GLY A 32 8.81 18.83 17.78
N VAL A 33 10.00 18.76 18.33
CA VAL A 33 10.53 19.77 19.25
C VAL A 33 11.96 20.10 18.83
N LEU A 34 12.27 21.39 18.71
CA LEU A 34 13.62 21.89 18.57
C LEU A 34 14.12 22.33 19.94
N SER A 35 15.21 21.74 20.40
CA SER A 35 15.88 22.16 21.63
C SER A 35 17.29 22.65 21.33
N TRP A 36 17.71 23.76 21.96
CA TRP A 36 19.04 24.33 21.77
C TRP A 36 19.57 24.98 23.05
N GLN A 37 20.89 25.10 23.13
CA GLN A 37 21.58 25.85 24.17
C GLN A 37 22.47 26.89 23.50
N ALA A 38 22.49 28.11 24.04
CA ALA A 38 23.31 29.19 23.54
C ALA A 38 24.40 29.54 24.55
N GLY A 39 25.66 29.48 24.12
CA GLY A 39 26.76 30.19 24.79
C GLY A 39 26.74 31.67 24.40
N LEU A 40 27.44 32.52 25.15
CA LEU A 40 27.64 33.92 24.76
C LEU A 40 28.56 34.02 23.53
N PRO A 41 28.26 34.85 22.52
CA PRO A 41 27.05 35.68 22.37
C PRO A 41 25.81 34.87 21.96
N CYS A 42 24.65 35.18 22.55
CA CYS A 42 23.41 34.47 22.26
C CYS A 42 22.91 34.75 20.82
N PRO A 43 22.37 33.73 20.13
CA PRO A 43 21.75 33.91 18.83
C PRO A 43 20.47 34.75 18.95
N ASP A 44 20.17 35.54 17.91
CA ASP A 44 18.93 36.30 17.85
C ASP A 44 17.72 35.35 17.91
N PRO A 45 16.79 35.53 18.87
CA PRO A 45 15.58 34.72 18.99
C PRO A 45 14.77 34.62 17.69
N ARG A 46 14.78 35.68 16.86
CA ARG A 46 14.06 35.70 15.58
C ARG A 46 14.64 34.71 14.58
N ILE A 47 15.97 34.53 14.59
CA ILE A 47 16.62 33.55 13.73
C ILE A 47 16.23 32.15 14.17
N MET A 48 16.21 31.87 15.47
CA MET A 48 15.80 30.57 16.01
C MET A 48 14.34 30.25 15.69
N GLN A 49 13.44 31.22 15.82
CA GLN A 49 12.04 31.07 15.41
C GLN A 49 11.88 30.79 13.91
N ASN A 50 12.61 31.51 13.06
CA ASN A 50 12.59 31.28 11.62
C ASN A 50 13.13 29.88 11.26
N LEU A 51 14.21 29.44 11.92
CA LEU A 51 14.76 28.09 11.76
C LEU A 51 13.75 27.02 12.18
N ALA A 52 13.12 27.19 13.34
CA ALA A 52 12.07 26.30 13.81
C ALA A 52 10.92 26.22 12.79
N GLN A 53 10.45 27.36 12.29
CA GLN A 53 9.37 27.38 11.31
C GLN A 53 9.77 26.74 9.97
N MET A 54 11.02 26.94 9.50
CA MET A 54 11.54 26.27 8.31
C MET A 54 11.61 24.75 8.49
N LEU A 55 12.12 24.29 9.63
CA LEU A 55 12.19 22.86 9.96
C LEU A 55 10.80 22.23 10.04
N ALA A 56 9.86 22.90 10.73
CA ALA A 56 8.47 22.44 10.82
C ALA A 56 7.85 22.27 9.43
N ARG A 57 7.98 23.26 8.54
CA ARG A 57 7.46 23.17 7.17
C ARG A 57 8.14 22.06 6.35
N SER A 58 9.43 21.87 6.51
CA SER A 58 10.18 20.81 5.81
C SER A 58 9.74 19.42 6.26
N LEU A 59 9.59 19.21 7.56
CA LEU A 59 9.07 17.96 8.13
C LEU A 59 7.63 17.69 7.67
N TYR A 60 6.77 18.71 7.70
CA TYR A 60 5.40 18.61 7.21
C TYR A 60 5.35 18.22 5.73
N PHE A 61 6.16 18.88 4.89
CA PHE A 61 6.25 18.56 3.47
C PHE A 61 6.74 17.12 3.25
N HIS A 62 7.77 16.69 3.98
CA HIS A 62 8.28 15.32 3.88
C HIS A 62 7.22 14.30 4.27
N LYS A 63 6.50 14.53 5.37
CA LYS A 63 5.40 13.66 5.82
C LYS A 63 4.31 13.55 4.75
N ASN A 64 3.86 14.67 4.20
CA ASN A 64 2.84 14.69 3.15
C ASN A 64 3.31 13.97 1.89
N LEU A 65 4.56 14.19 1.48
CA LEU A 65 5.14 13.49 0.33
C LEU A 65 5.13 11.97 0.53
N ARG A 66 5.53 11.49 1.71
CA ARG A 66 5.47 10.07 2.07
C ARG A 66 4.05 9.50 2.03
N GLN A 67 3.07 10.26 2.49
CA GLN A 67 1.67 9.86 2.43
C GLN A 67 1.20 9.74 0.97
N GLN A 68 1.55 10.69 0.12
CA GLN A 68 1.23 10.65 -1.31
C GLN A 68 1.90 9.45 -2.01
N GLU A 69 3.18 9.18 -1.73
CA GLU A 69 3.88 7.99 -2.23
C GLU A 69 3.16 6.70 -1.82
N GLN A 70 2.70 6.62 -0.56
CA GLN A 70 1.95 5.45 -0.08
C GLN A 70 0.62 5.29 -0.80
N ILE A 71 -0.12 6.38 -1.02
CA ILE A 71 -1.37 6.36 -1.79
C ILE A 71 -1.11 5.86 -3.21
N LEU A 72 -0.11 6.41 -3.90
CA LEU A 72 0.25 6.00 -5.26
C LEU A 72 0.63 4.52 -5.34
N LEU A 73 1.44 4.03 -4.40
CA LEU A 73 1.80 2.62 -4.32
C LEU A 73 0.57 1.72 -4.08
N MET A 74 -0.40 2.18 -3.29
CA MET A 74 -1.65 1.46 -3.07
C MET A 74 -2.51 1.42 -4.34
N GLU A 75 -2.58 2.52 -5.09
CA GLU A 75 -3.26 2.57 -6.38
C GLU A 75 -2.63 1.62 -7.39
N GLU A 76 -1.31 1.64 -7.53
CA GLU A 76 -0.58 0.74 -8.43
C GLU A 76 -0.84 -0.73 -8.06
N ARG A 77 -0.73 -1.08 -6.78
CA ARG A 77 -1.02 -2.44 -6.29
C ARG A 77 -2.47 -2.85 -6.58
N SER A 78 -3.42 -1.93 -6.47
CA SER A 78 -4.83 -2.18 -6.79
C SER A 78 -5.05 -2.43 -8.28
N ILE A 79 -4.38 -1.66 -9.14
CA ILE A 79 -4.41 -1.84 -10.60
C ILE A 79 -3.83 -3.21 -10.96
N ILE A 80 -2.63 -3.53 -10.49
CA ILE A 80 -1.97 -4.83 -10.75
C ILE A 80 -2.86 -5.99 -10.29
N ALA A 81 -3.44 -5.91 -9.09
CA ALA A 81 -4.33 -6.96 -8.58
C ALA A 81 -5.56 -7.16 -9.47
N ARG A 82 -6.13 -6.07 -10.00
CA ARG A 82 -7.27 -6.12 -10.93
C ARG A 82 -6.88 -6.73 -12.28
N GLU A 83 -5.75 -6.33 -12.86
CA GLU A 83 -5.27 -6.88 -14.13
C GLU A 83 -4.95 -8.37 -14.02
N LEU A 84 -4.28 -8.78 -12.93
CA LEU A 84 -4.02 -10.19 -12.65
C LEU A 84 -5.32 -10.98 -12.50
N HIS A 85 -6.31 -10.42 -11.80
CA HIS A 85 -7.63 -11.05 -11.66
C HIS A 85 -8.33 -11.21 -13.02
N ASP A 86 -8.33 -10.18 -13.86
CA ASP A 86 -8.97 -10.23 -15.17
C ASP A 86 -8.25 -11.20 -16.11
N SER A 87 -6.92 -11.27 -16.07
CA SER A 87 -6.13 -12.26 -16.80
C SER A 87 -6.50 -13.70 -16.38
N LEU A 88 -6.60 -13.96 -15.08
CA LEU A 88 -7.02 -15.27 -14.56
C LEU A 88 -8.45 -15.62 -15.00
N ALA A 89 -9.37 -14.65 -14.96
CA ALA A 89 -10.75 -14.84 -15.40
C ALA A 89 -10.84 -15.15 -16.91
N GLN A 90 -10.00 -14.52 -17.73
CA GLN A 90 -9.90 -14.80 -19.17
C GLN A 90 -9.41 -16.23 -19.43
N VAL A 91 -8.31 -16.66 -18.79
CA VAL A 91 -7.79 -18.04 -18.93
C VAL A 91 -8.85 -19.05 -18.52
N LEU A 92 -9.58 -18.78 -17.44
CA LEU A 92 -10.62 -19.67 -16.96
C LEU A 92 -11.81 -19.76 -17.92
N SER A 93 -12.22 -18.63 -18.48
CA SER A 93 -13.29 -18.57 -19.50
C SER A 93 -12.89 -19.33 -20.76
N PHE A 94 -11.64 -19.19 -21.20
CA PHE A 94 -11.08 -19.97 -22.31
C PHE A 94 -11.14 -21.47 -22.04
N LEU A 95 -10.70 -21.92 -20.85
CA LEU A 95 -10.77 -23.33 -20.45
C LEU A 95 -12.21 -23.85 -20.41
N GLN A 96 -13.16 -23.04 -19.92
CA GLN A 96 -14.58 -23.39 -19.91
C GLN A 96 -15.14 -23.59 -21.34
N ILE A 97 -14.76 -22.73 -22.29
CA ILE A 97 -15.16 -22.86 -23.70
C ILE A 97 -14.55 -24.13 -24.30
N GLN A 98 -13.24 -24.34 -24.16
CA GLN A 98 -12.55 -25.54 -24.68
C GLN A 98 -13.16 -26.83 -24.15
N LEU A 99 -13.48 -26.86 -22.86
CA LEU A 99 -14.10 -28.01 -22.20
C LEU A 99 -15.53 -28.25 -22.70
N THR A 100 -16.29 -27.18 -22.99
CA THR A 100 -17.63 -27.27 -23.56
C THR A 100 -17.60 -27.82 -24.99
N LEU A 101 -16.64 -27.37 -25.81
CA LEU A 101 -16.42 -27.88 -27.16
C LEU A 101 -16.01 -29.36 -27.14
N LEU A 102 -15.10 -29.75 -26.24
CA LEU A 102 -14.69 -31.14 -26.06
C LEU A 102 -15.88 -32.03 -25.66
N LYS A 103 -16.71 -31.56 -24.72
CA LYS A 103 -17.94 -32.25 -24.31
C LYS A 103 -18.92 -32.44 -25.46
N HIS A 104 -19.07 -31.44 -26.33
CA HIS A 104 -19.96 -31.52 -27.49
C HIS A 104 -19.46 -32.53 -28.52
N ASN A 105 -18.15 -32.56 -28.79
CA ASN A 105 -17.56 -33.54 -29.71
C ASN A 105 -17.67 -34.98 -29.18
N LEU A 106 -17.43 -35.20 -27.89
CA LEU A 106 -17.53 -36.54 -27.28
C LEU A 106 -18.96 -37.09 -27.17
N LYS A 107 -20.00 -36.24 -27.25
CA LYS A 107 -21.40 -36.73 -27.28
C LYS A 107 -21.76 -37.47 -28.58
N LYS A 108 -20.90 -37.43 -29.61
CA LYS A 108 -21.15 -38.03 -30.93
C LYS A 108 -20.68 -39.48 -31.07
N GLU A 109 -19.94 -40.04 -30.11
CA GLU A 109 -19.40 -41.41 -30.18
C GLU A 109 -19.72 -42.21 -28.91
N ASP A 110 -20.01 -43.50 -29.05
CA ASP A 110 -20.07 -44.67 -28.14
C ASP A 110 -20.17 -44.56 -26.58
N GLU A 111 -20.48 -45.68 -25.93
CA GLU A 111 -20.68 -45.79 -24.45
C GLU A 111 -19.48 -45.31 -23.62
N GLN A 112 -18.23 -45.52 -24.08
CA GLN A 112 -17.01 -45.01 -23.44
C GLN A 112 -16.92 -43.48 -23.39
N SER A 113 -17.62 -42.76 -24.27
CA SER A 113 -17.60 -41.30 -24.29
C SER A 113 -18.56 -40.69 -23.27
N LYS A 114 -19.54 -41.44 -22.77
CA LYS A 114 -20.42 -40.97 -21.67
C LYS A 114 -19.63 -40.78 -20.38
N GLU A 115 -18.73 -41.70 -20.05
CA GLU A 115 -17.88 -41.62 -18.85
C GLU A 115 -16.91 -40.42 -18.93
N LYS A 116 -16.26 -40.24 -20.09
CA LYS A 116 -15.39 -39.07 -20.36
C LYS A 116 -16.17 -37.75 -20.29
N SER A 117 -17.39 -37.71 -20.83
CA SER A 117 -18.27 -36.54 -20.79
C SER A 117 -18.73 -36.19 -19.35
N LEU A 118 -18.95 -37.19 -18.50
CA LEU A 118 -19.25 -37.00 -17.08
C LEU A 118 -18.05 -36.43 -16.31
N ALA A 119 -16.85 -36.98 -16.51
CA ALA A 119 -15.61 -36.46 -15.91
C ALA A 119 -15.34 -35.00 -16.30
N ILE A 120 -15.50 -34.68 -17.59
CA ILE A 120 -15.42 -33.32 -18.12
C ILE A 120 -16.45 -32.39 -17.45
N SER A 121 -17.68 -32.85 -17.24
CA SER A 121 -18.71 -32.05 -16.58
C SER A 121 -18.40 -31.76 -15.11
N ALA A 122 -17.72 -32.67 -14.41
CA ALA A 122 -17.29 -32.48 -13.03
C ALA A 122 -16.16 -31.44 -12.94
N VAL A 123 -15.18 -31.53 -13.84
CA VAL A 123 -14.10 -30.52 -13.97
C VAL A 123 -14.68 -29.14 -14.27
N TYR A 124 -15.64 -29.05 -15.20
CA TYR A 124 -16.33 -27.80 -15.52
C TYR A 124 -17.01 -27.18 -14.28
N ARG A 125 -17.70 -28.02 -13.49
CA ARG A 125 -18.37 -27.58 -12.26
C ARG A 125 -17.36 -27.07 -11.23
N GLY A 126 -16.25 -27.78 -11.04
CA GLY A 126 -15.17 -27.39 -10.13
C GLY A 126 -14.53 -26.06 -10.51
N ILE A 127 -14.24 -25.86 -11.80
CA ILE A 127 -13.70 -24.61 -12.34
C ILE A 127 -14.68 -23.44 -12.12
N LYS A 128 -15.95 -23.64 -12.46
CA LYS A 128 -16.98 -22.60 -12.33
C LYS A 128 -17.20 -22.18 -10.88
N SER A 129 -17.25 -23.13 -9.94
CA SER A 129 -17.36 -22.84 -8.51
C SER A 129 -16.15 -22.07 -7.98
N ARG A 130 -14.94 -22.43 -8.41
CA ARG A 130 -13.70 -21.76 -7.97
C ARG A 130 -13.57 -20.34 -8.53
N HIS A 131 -14.05 -20.10 -9.76
CA HIS A 131 -14.18 -18.74 -10.32
C HIS A 131 -15.06 -17.82 -9.48
N ILE A 132 -16.25 -18.30 -9.12
CA ILE A 132 -17.23 -17.53 -8.33
C ILE A 132 -16.66 -17.23 -6.94
N LEU A 133 -15.96 -18.21 -6.35
CA LEU A 133 -15.29 -18.04 -5.06
C LEU A 133 -14.18 -16.99 -5.11
N LEU A 134 -13.33 -17.03 -6.14
CA LEU A 134 -12.27 -16.04 -6.36
C LEU A 134 -12.87 -14.64 -6.50
N ARG A 135 -13.90 -14.47 -7.35
CA ARG A 135 -14.58 -13.19 -7.54
C ARG A 135 -15.22 -12.66 -6.26
N ARG A 136 -15.85 -13.52 -5.46
CA ARG A 136 -16.40 -13.13 -4.15
C ARG A 136 -15.30 -12.70 -3.19
N ARG A 137 -14.26 -13.51 -3.03
CA ARG A 137 -13.19 -13.24 -2.05
C ARG A 137 -12.39 -11.97 -2.37
N LEU A 138 -12.28 -11.63 -3.64
CA LEU A 138 -11.61 -10.39 -4.08
C LEU A 138 -12.52 -9.16 -3.99
N SER A 139 -13.84 -9.32 -4.13
CA SER A 139 -14.79 -8.22 -3.89
C SER A 139 -14.88 -7.78 -2.42
N TYR A 140 -14.38 -8.60 -1.48
CA TYR A 140 -14.30 -8.28 -0.05
C TYR A 140 -12.90 -7.80 0.38
N SER A 141 -11.94 -7.74 -0.55
CA SER A 141 -10.55 -7.34 -0.27
C SER A 141 -10.22 -5.92 -0.77
N LEU A 142 -11.22 -5.22 -1.32
CA LEU A 142 -11.23 -3.77 -1.56
C LEU A 142 -12.14 -3.13 -0.51
#